data_AF-A0A7Y2H308-F1
#
_entry.id   AF-A0A7Y2H308-F1
#
_cell.length_a   1.000
_cell.length_b   1.000
_cell.length_c   1.000
_cell.angle_alpha   90.00
_cell.angle_beta   90.00
_cell.angle_gamma   90.00
#
_symmetry.space_group_name_H-M   'P 1'
#
loop_
_entity.id
_entity.type
_entity.pdbx_description
1 polymer ?
#
loop_
_entity_poly.entity_id
_entity_poly.type
_entity_poly.pdbx_seq_one_letter_code
_entity_poly.pdbx_strand_id
1 'polypeptide(L)' 'MAERAQARKLWLYHHHPQRTDAQMDALLKEARESFPETDGAREGLVIRLN' A
#
# COMPACT_ATOMS: atom_id res chain seq x y z
N MET A 1 -1.01 12.67 -2.82
CA MET A 1 -0.36 13.19 -1.58
C MET A 1 0.94 12.46 -1.19
N ALA A 2 1.31 11.30 -1.74
CA ALA A 2 2.64 10.71 -1.53
C ALA A 2 3.70 11.19 -2.55
N GLU A 3 3.34 11.26 -3.84
CA GLU A 3 4.24 11.73 -4.92
C GLU A 3 4.83 13.12 -4.66
N ARG A 4 4.00 14.02 -4.14
CA ARG A 4 4.40 15.40 -3.83
C ARG A 4 5.25 15.54 -2.57
N ALA A 5 5.36 14.47 -1.78
CA ALA A 5 6.10 14.46 -0.52
C ALA A 5 7.51 13.90 -0.66
N GLN A 6 7.95 13.53 -1.88
CA GLN A 6 9.23 12.85 -2.13
C GLN A 6 9.45 11.63 -1.20
N ALA A 7 8.37 10.94 -0.84
CA ALA A 7 8.44 9.78 0.01
C ALA A 7 9.21 8.66 -0.71
N ARG A 8 10.00 7.88 0.03
CA ARG A 8 10.70 6.72 -0.53
C ARG A 8 9.76 5.52 -0.71
N LYS A 9 8.76 5.38 0.16
CA LYS A 9 7.85 4.24 0.17
C LYS A 9 6.48 4.64 0.71
N LEU A 10 5.42 4.12 0.10
CA LEU A 10 4.03 4.29 0.51
C LEU A 10 3.49 2.96 1.05
N TRP A 11 2.83 3.02 2.21
CA TRP A 11 2.12 1.88 2.77
C TRP A 11 0.63 2.21 2.94
N LEU A 12 -0.25 1.42 2.32
CA LEU A 12 -1.69 1.59 2.42
C LEU A 12 -2.25 0.77 3.60
N TYR A 13 -2.94 1.45 4.52
CA TYR A 13 -3.55 0.87 5.73
C TYR A 13 -5.07 1.07 5.74
N HIS A 14 -5.75 0.46 6.72
CA HIS A 14 -7.20 0.56 6.93
C HIS A 14 -8.03 0.12 5.72
N HIS A 15 -7.65 -1.00 5.10
CA HIS A 15 -8.54 -1.61 4.13
C HIS A 15 -9.85 -2.04 4.80
N HIS A 16 -10.96 -1.92 4.08
CA HIS A 16 -12.25 -2.37 4.57
C HIS A 16 -12.18 -3.87 4.89
N PRO A 17 -12.64 -4.34 6.06
CA PRO A 17 -12.41 -5.70 6.54
C PRO A 17 -13.08 -6.79 5.70
N GLN A 18 -14.06 -6.41 4.88
CA GLN A 18 -14.73 -7.32 3.93
C GLN A 18 -14.04 -7.39 2.56
N ARG A 19 -12.92 -6.66 2.36
CA ARG A 19 -12.18 -6.77 1.10
C ARG A 19 -11.52 -8.14 1.03
N THR A 20 -11.66 -8.78 -0.12
CA THR A 20 -10.94 -10.01 -0.43
C THR A 20 -9.50 -9.71 -0.82
N ASP A 21 -8.63 -10.71 -0.76
CA ASP A 21 -7.25 -10.60 -1.22
C ASP A 21 -7.17 -10.12 -2.67
N ALA A 22 -8.04 -10.62 -3.55
CA ALA A 22 -8.09 -10.19 -4.96
C ALA A 22 -8.46 -8.70 -5.12
N GLN A 23 -9.33 -8.18 -4.26
CA GLN A 23 -9.67 -6.75 -4.26
C GLN A 23 -8.51 -5.91 -3.73
N MET A 24 -7.75 -6.42 -2.77
CA MET A 24 -6.53 -5.78 -2.28
C MET A 24 -5.44 -5.75 -3.36
N ASP A 25 -5.26 -6.84 -4.10
CA ASP A 25 -4.29 -6.91 -5.19
C ASP A 25 -4.63 -5.93 -6.31
N ALA A 26 -5.90 -5.81 -6.68
CA ALA A 26 -6.35 -4.82 -7.66
C ALA A 26 -6.05 -3.38 -7.21
N LEU A 27 -6.36 -3.07 -5.95
CA LEU A 27 -6.11 -1.73 -5.38
C LEU A 27 -4.61 -1.41 -5.32
N LEU A 28 -3.77 -2.38 -4.96
CA LEU A 28 -2.32 -2.20 -4.95
C LEU A 28 -1.75 -2.05 -6.36
N LYS A 29 -2.30 -2.76 -7.34
CA LYS A 29 -1.93 -2.60 -8.74
C LYS A 29 -2.18 -1.17 -9.20
N GLU A 30 -3.38 -0.65 -8.98
CA GLU A 30 -3.75 0.73 -9.33
C GLU A 30 -2.85 1.76 -8.61
N ALA A 31 -2.61 1.56 -7.31
CA ALA A 31 -1.77 2.49 -6.55
C ALA A 31 -0.31 2.51 -7.05
N ARG A 32 0.22 1.36 -7.49
CA ARG A 32 1.57 1.24 -8.04
C ARG A 32 1.74 1.89 -9.41
N GLU A 33 0.65 2.07 -10.17
CA GLU A 33 0.71 2.81 -11.44
C GLU A 33 1.04 4.29 -11.22
N SER A 34 0.62 4.86 -10.09
CA SER A 34 0.89 6.26 -9.72
C SER A 34 2.14 6.39 -8.83
N PHE A 35 2.33 5.46 -7.89
CA PHE A 35 3.48 5.44 -6.98
C PHE A 35 4.07 4.02 -6.89
N PRO A 36 5.10 3.68 -7.69
CA PRO A 36 5.60 2.32 -7.83
C PRO A 36 6.04 1.65 -6.52
N GLU A 37 6.64 2.41 -5.60
CA GLU A 37 7.07 1.95 -4.27
C GLU A 37 5.90 1.93 -3.27
N THR A 38 4.77 1.32 -3.64
CA THR A 38 3.57 1.16 -2.79
C THR A 38 3.37 -0.29 -2.37
N ASP A 39 3.13 -0.49 -1.07
CA ASP A 39 2.74 -1.78 -0.49
C ASP A 39 1.46 -1.67 0.35
N GLY A 40 0.77 -2.79 0.51
CA GLY A 40 -0.41 -2.91 1.37
C GLY A 40 -0.03 -3.47 2.73
N ALA A 41 -0.62 -2.91 3.78
CA ALA A 41 -0.53 -3.49 5.10
C ALA A 41 -1.32 -4.79 5.19
N ARG A 42 -0.69 -5.82 5.76
CA ARG A 42 -1.30 -7.12 6.08
C ARG A 42 -1.19 -7.41 7.56
N GLU A 43 -2.04 -8.29 8.06
CA GLU A 43 -1.97 -8.72 9.46
C GLU A 43 -0.57 -9.25 9.80
N GLY A 44 -0.04 -8.85 10.96
CA GLY A 44 1.30 -9.23 11.40
C GLY A 44 2.46 -8.57 10.63
N LEU A 45 2.20 -7.60 9.75
CA LEU A 45 3.26 -6.88 9.05
C LEU A 45 4.15 -6.10 10.04
N VAL A 46 5.45 -6.40 10.00
CA VAL A 46 6.49 -5.63 10.71
C VAL A 46 7.32 -4.87 9.68
N ILE A 47 7.36 -3.54 9.81
CA ILE A 47 8.19 -2.68 8.98
C ILE A 47 9.44 -2.31 9.78
N ARG A 48 10.60 -2.59 9.20
CA ARG A 48 11.88 -2.06 9.69
C ARG A 48 12.25 -0.86 8.83
N LEU A 49 12.40 0.28 9.48
CA LEU A 49 12.94 1.48 8.85
C LEU A 49 14.45 1.47 9.08
N ASN A 50 15.21 1.63 8.00
CA ASN A 50 16.67 1.75 8.04
C ASN A 50 17.05 3.22 8.11
#